data_AF-A0A8C9KI19-F1
#
_entry.id   AF-A0A8C9KI19-F1
#
_cell.length_a   1.000
_cell.length_b   1.000
_cell.length_c   1.000
_cell.angle_alpha   90.00
_cell.angle_beta   90.00
_cell.angle_gamma   90.00
#
_symmetry.space_group_name_H-M   'P 1'
#
loop_
_entity.id
_entity.type
_entity.pdbx_description
1 polymer ?
#
loop_
_entity_poly.entity_id
_entity_poly.type
_entity_poly.pdbx_seq_one_letter_code
_entity_poly.pdbx_strand_id
1 'polypeptide(L)'
;MQSLSQAAGRILISLGTLSVFSGVIAFFPVFSYKLWFTGWNVWIACPIWNGALAIMTGILLLVAHKEWTKRYLWEASFTFVILSIMGCPLHFAIALESALLGPYCFYSFSGIAGTGYLGYAVAFPFPYAKFPSACVDPPHYEAYHLTLQAFDLCLSFAMFCVSLTVFIKLSAGLIWNRHIH
;
A
#
# COMPACT_ATOMS: atom_id res chain seq x y z
N MET A 1 -11.66 -24.41 8.71
CA MET A 1 -10.44 -23.63 8.37
C MET A 1 -10.34 -23.32 6.87
N GLN A 2 -10.74 -24.27 6.00
CA GLN A 2 -10.62 -24.18 4.54
C GLN A 2 -11.31 -22.95 3.92
N SER A 3 -12.61 -22.76 4.16
CA SER A 3 -13.39 -21.65 3.57
C SER A 3 -12.88 -20.25 3.93
N LEU A 4 -12.37 -20.06 5.14
CA LEU A 4 -11.89 -18.76 5.62
C LEU A 4 -10.56 -18.35 4.98
N SER A 5 -9.61 -19.28 4.87
CA SER A 5 -8.32 -19.00 4.21
C SER A 5 -8.50 -18.67 2.72
N GLN A 6 -9.42 -19.35 2.05
CA GLN A 6 -9.78 -19.06 0.67
C GLN A 6 -10.45 -17.69 0.51
N ALA A 7 -11.42 -17.38 1.38
CA ALA A 7 -12.10 -16.08 1.36
C ALA A 7 -11.12 -14.93 1.67
N ALA A 8 -10.32 -15.06 2.72
CA ALA A 8 -9.32 -14.06 3.10
C ALA A 8 -8.26 -13.86 2.01
N GLY A 9 -7.80 -14.94 1.37
CA GLY A 9 -6.85 -14.85 0.26
C GLY A 9 -7.41 -14.05 -0.92
N ARG A 10 -8.68 -14.28 -1.31
CA ARG A 10 -9.35 -13.49 -2.35
C ARG A 10 -9.52 -12.03 -1.96
N ILE A 11 -9.93 -11.77 -0.72
CA ILE A 11 -10.11 -10.40 -0.22
C ILE A 11 -8.78 -9.63 -0.21
N LEU A 12 -7.69 -10.25 0.25
CA LEU A 12 -6.36 -9.64 0.26
C LEU A 12 -5.84 -9.34 -1.14
N ILE A 13 -6.08 -10.23 -2.11
CA ILE A 13 -5.73 -9.98 -3.51
C ILE A 13 -6.50 -8.76 -4.04
N SER A 14 -7.82 -8.70 -3.81
CA SER A 14 -8.65 -7.59 -4.27
C SER A 14 -8.23 -6.26 -3.64
N LEU A 15 -8.08 -6.22 -2.32
CA LEU A 15 -7.66 -5.01 -1.59
C LEU A 15 -6.24 -4.58 -1.96
N GLY A 16 -5.32 -5.53 -2.07
CA GLY A 16 -3.94 -5.25 -2.48
C GLY A 16 -3.86 -4.73 -3.90
N THR A 17 -4.67 -5.27 -4.82
CA THR A 17 -4.77 -4.78 -6.21
C THR A 17 -5.27 -3.33 -6.24
N LEU A 18 -6.33 -3.02 -5.48
CA LEU A 18 -6.84 -1.65 -5.35
C LEU A 18 -5.79 -0.70 -4.76
N SER A 19 -5.03 -1.15 -3.75
CA SER A 19 -3.94 -0.38 -3.14
C SER A 19 -2.81 -0.08 -4.13
N VAL A 20 -2.45 -1.06 -4.97
CA VAL A 20 -1.44 -0.85 -6.04
C VAL A 20 -1.94 0.17 -7.06
N PHE A 21 -3.18 0.05 -7.52
CA PHE A 21 -3.76 1.02 -8.45
C PHE A 21 -3.83 2.42 -7.85
N SER A 22 -4.30 2.54 -6.61
CA SER A 22 -4.32 3.80 -5.87
C SER A 22 -2.92 4.42 -5.77
N GLY A 23 -1.92 3.62 -5.40
CA GLY A 23 -0.52 4.06 -5.33
C GLY A 23 0.04 4.53 -6.67
N VAL A 24 -0.24 3.82 -7.77
CA VAL A 24 0.20 4.24 -9.12
C VAL A 24 -0.47 5.56 -9.53
N ILE A 25 -1.75 5.73 -9.21
CA ILE A 25 -2.54 6.93 -9.47
C ILE A 25 -2.04 8.12 -8.63
N ALA A 26 -1.63 7.89 -7.37
CA ALA A 26 -1.00 8.88 -6.51
C ALA A 26 0.39 9.28 -7.02
N PHE A 27 1.16 8.29 -7.52
CA PHE A 27 2.54 8.46 -7.98
C PHE A 27 2.63 9.22 -9.31
N PHE A 28 1.67 9.01 -10.22
CA PHE A 28 1.57 9.70 -11.49
C PHE A 28 0.27 10.51 -11.57
N PRO A 29 0.17 11.66 -10.87
CA PRO A 29 -1.01 12.50 -10.99
C PRO A 29 -1.21 12.88 -12.46
N VAL A 30 -2.41 12.58 -12.98
CA VAL A 30 -2.82 12.89 -14.37
C VAL A 30 -2.02 12.13 -15.46
N PHE A 31 -1.55 10.90 -15.19
CA PHE A 31 -0.88 10.05 -16.18
C PHE A 31 0.36 10.68 -16.84
N SER A 32 1.02 11.63 -16.19
CA SER A 32 2.30 12.15 -16.66
C SER A 32 3.35 11.03 -16.57
N TYR A 33 3.57 10.30 -17.66
CA TYR A 33 4.51 9.18 -17.75
C TYR A 33 5.95 9.68 -17.62
N LYS A 34 6.39 9.86 -16.37
CA LYS A 34 7.71 10.39 -15.99
C LYS A 34 8.54 9.31 -15.32
N LEU A 35 8.92 8.28 -16.08
CA LEU A 35 9.67 7.12 -15.59
C LEU A 35 11.06 7.45 -15.03
N TRP A 36 11.67 8.57 -15.43
CA TRP A 36 13.02 8.96 -15.01
C TRP A 36 13.09 9.49 -13.56
N PHE A 37 11.94 9.64 -12.89
CA PHE A 37 11.81 10.18 -11.53
C PHE A 37 11.83 9.10 -10.45
N THR A 38 12.55 8.01 -10.70
CA THR A 38 12.89 6.95 -9.74
C THR A 38 13.84 7.44 -8.63
N GLY A 39 13.53 8.58 -8.01
CA GLY A 39 14.01 8.93 -6.68
C GLY A 39 13.02 8.35 -5.68
N TRP A 40 13.16 7.05 -5.39
CA TRP A 40 12.21 6.28 -4.59
C TRP A 40 12.19 6.80 -3.16
N ASN A 41 11.18 7.58 -2.79
CA ASN A 41 10.88 7.68 -1.37
C ASN A 41 9.97 6.50 -0.98
N VAL A 42 10.47 5.63 -0.10
CA VAL A 42 9.76 4.44 0.44
C VAL A 42 8.37 4.80 0.97
N TRP A 43 8.23 6.03 1.45
CA TRP A 43 6.99 6.58 1.99
C TRP A 43 5.95 6.86 0.89
N ILE A 44 6.34 7.42 -0.25
CA ILE A 44 5.42 7.72 -1.37
C ILE A 44 4.98 6.42 -2.07
N ALA A 45 5.88 5.45 -2.20
CA ALA A 45 5.58 4.15 -2.78
C ALA A 45 4.81 3.21 -1.82
N CYS A 46 4.40 3.68 -0.64
CA CYS A 46 3.79 2.84 0.40
C CYS A 46 2.55 2.07 -0.05
N PRO A 47 1.55 2.70 -0.71
CA PRO A 47 0.39 1.96 -1.18
C PRO A 47 0.76 0.85 -2.19
N ILE A 48 1.84 1.03 -2.96
CA ILE A 48 2.32 0.08 -3.97
C ILE A 48 2.95 -1.14 -3.30
N TRP A 49 3.98 -0.95 -2.46
CA TRP A 49 4.68 -2.10 -1.87
C TRP A 49 3.81 -2.81 -0.83
N ASN A 50 2.98 -2.09 -0.07
CA ASN A 50 2.07 -2.72 0.89
C ASN A 50 0.94 -3.47 0.16
N GLY A 51 0.43 -2.91 -0.95
CA GLY A 51 -0.51 -3.61 -1.82
C GLY A 51 0.09 -4.90 -2.42
N ALA A 52 1.35 -4.84 -2.86
CA ALA A 52 2.07 -6.02 -3.34
C ALA A 52 2.24 -7.10 -2.25
N LEU A 53 2.55 -6.71 -1.01
CA LEU A 53 2.60 -7.63 0.12
C LEU A 53 1.24 -8.30 0.37
N ALA A 54 0.15 -7.54 0.31
CA ALA A 54 -1.20 -8.09 0.48
C ALA A 54 -1.57 -9.08 -0.63
N ILE A 55 -1.21 -8.79 -1.89
CA ILE A 55 -1.40 -9.72 -3.02
C ILE A 55 -0.61 -11.01 -2.80
N MET A 56 0.68 -10.91 -2.46
CA MET A 56 1.53 -12.07 -2.19
C MET A 56 0.99 -12.91 -1.04
N THR A 57 0.55 -12.26 0.03
CA THR A 57 -0.08 -12.92 1.18
C THR A 57 -1.34 -13.68 0.73
N GLY A 58 -2.20 -13.05 -0.08
CA GLY A 58 -3.42 -13.68 -0.57
C GLY A 58 -3.17 -14.87 -1.51
N ILE A 59 -2.17 -14.77 -2.39
CA ILE A 59 -1.73 -15.88 -3.25
C ILE A 59 -1.20 -17.03 -2.40
N LEU A 60 -0.31 -16.75 -1.44
CA LEU A 60 0.25 -17.77 -0.55
C LEU A 60 -0.84 -18.47 0.26
N LEU A 61 -1.84 -17.74 0.76
CA LEU A 61 -2.99 -18.33 1.45
C LEU A 61 -3.82 -19.25 0.55
N LEU A 62 -4.05 -18.87 -0.71
CA LEU A 62 -4.76 -19.72 -1.68
C LEU A 62 -3.96 -20.96 -2.06
N VAL A 63 -2.64 -20.84 -2.23
CA VAL A 63 -1.74 -21.96 -2.54
C VAL A 63 -1.62 -22.89 -1.35
N ALA A 64 -1.44 -22.35 -0.14
CA ALA A 64 -1.41 -23.13 1.10
C ALA A 64 -2.74 -23.84 1.37
N HIS A 65 -3.88 -23.25 0.97
CA HIS A 65 -5.17 -23.93 1.03
C HIS A 65 -5.23 -25.17 0.12
N LYS A 66 -4.68 -25.08 -1.10
CA LYS A 66 -4.67 -26.18 -2.07
C LYS A 66 -3.65 -27.27 -1.70
N GLU A 67 -2.51 -26.88 -1.15
CA GLU A 67 -1.37 -27.76 -0.83
C GLU A 67 -1.06 -27.75 0.68
N TRP A 68 -2.07 -28.01 1.52
CA TRP A 68 -1.99 -27.92 2.99
C TRP A 68 -0.90 -28.80 3.63
N THR A 69 -0.41 -29.82 2.92
CA THR A 69 0.60 -30.77 3.43
C THR A 69 2.02 -30.21 3.46
N LYS A 70 2.30 -29.11 2.77
CA LYS A 70 3.68 -28.58 2.66
C LYS A 70 3.95 -27.50 3.70
N ARG A 71 4.77 -27.85 4.70
CA ARG A 71 5.14 -26.99 5.84
C ARG A 71 5.69 -25.61 5.43
N TYR A 72 6.52 -25.55 4.39
CA TYR A 72 7.13 -24.28 3.94
C TYR A 72 6.11 -23.25 3.41
N LEU A 73 5.01 -23.70 2.78
CA LEU A 73 3.97 -22.78 2.29
C LEU A 73 3.22 -22.13 3.44
N TRP A 74 3.02 -22.89 4.50
CA TRP A 74 2.35 -22.41 5.71
C TRP A 74 3.22 -21.42 6.49
N GLU A 75 4.52 -21.74 6.65
CA GLU A 75 5.50 -20.84 7.27
C GLU A 75 5.64 -19.53 6.48
N ALA A 76 5.75 -19.61 5.14
CA ALA A 76 5.78 -18.43 4.28
C ALA A 76 4.49 -17.60 4.42
N SER A 77 3.32 -18.23 4.39
CA SER A 77 2.03 -17.54 4.57
C SER A 77 1.98 -16.80 5.90
N PHE A 78 2.46 -17.42 6.98
CA PHE A 78 2.50 -16.81 8.31
C PHE A 78 3.43 -15.60 8.35
N THR A 79 4.64 -15.69 7.78
CA THR A 79 5.57 -14.57 7.67
C THR A 79 4.99 -13.41 6.87
N PHE A 80 4.39 -13.68 5.71
CA PHE A 80 3.80 -12.64 4.87
C PHE A 80 2.59 -11.98 5.53
N VAL A 81 1.77 -12.72 6.28
CA VAL A 81 0.69 -12.15 7.10
C VAL A 81 1.26 -11.19 8.16
N ILE A 82 2.37 -11.53 8.83
CA ILE A 82 3.03 -10.63 9.79
C ILE A 82 3.55 -9.37 9.09
N LEU A 83 4.20 -9.51 7.94
CA LEU A 83 4.68 -8.38 7.15
C LEU A 83 3.51 -7.46 6.73
N SER A 84 2.38 -8.03 6.32
CA SER A 84 1.17 -7.27 5.99
C SER A 84 0.59 -6.55 7.22
N ILE A 85 0.60 -7.18 8.40
CA ILE A 85 0.15 -6.56 9.66
C ILE A 85 1.04 -5.39 10.04
N MET A 86 2.36 -5.47 9.82
CA MET A 86 3.28 -4.36 10.10
C MET A 86 3.21 -3.25 9.04
N GLY A 87 2.99 -3.62 7.77
CA GLY A 87 2.90 -2.67 6.65
C GLY A 87 1.62 -1.84 6.67
N CYS A 88 0.49 -2.41 7.09
CA CYS A 88 -0.78 -1.70 7.11
C CYS A 88 -0.82 -0.45 8.02
N PRO A 89 -0.32 -0.45 9.28
CA PRO A 89 -0.23 0.74 10.11
C PRO A 89 0.67 1.82 9.50
N LEU A 90 1.77 1.43 8.84
CA LEU A 90 2.64 2.37 8.15
C LEU A 90 1.90 3.02 6.97
N HIS A 91 1.22 2.20 6.16
CA HIS A 91 0.36 2.69 5.08
C HIS A 91 -0.74 3.62 5.59
N PHE A 92 -1.35 3.30 6.73
CA PHE A 92 -2.37 4.14 7.37
C PHE A 92 -1.80 5.46 7.91
N ALA A 93 -0.62 5.46 8.51
CA ALA A 93 0.01 6.66 9.03
C ALA A 93 0.36 7.64 7.89
N ILE A 94 0.93 7.11 6.80
CA ILE A 94 1.24 7.87 5.58
C ILE A 94 -0.05 8.39 4.93
N ALA A 95 -1.02 7.47 4.81
CA ALA A 95 -2.46 7.70 4.83
C ALA A 95 -2.86 9.08 5.38
N LEU A 96 -2.84 9.13 6.70
CA LEU A 96 -3.32 10.21 7.53
C LEU A 96 -2.47 11.48 7.41
N GLU A 97 -1.15 11.35 7.42
CA GLU A 97 -0.24 12.50 7.33
C GLU A 97 -0.41 13.28 6.02
N SER A 98 -0.51 12.57 4.90
CA SER A 98 -0.74 13.20 3.60
C SER A 98 -2.11 13.88 3.52
N ALA A 99 -3.14 13.28 4.13
CA ALA A 99 -4.49 13.88 4.20
C ALA A 99 -4.51 15.18 5.03
N LEU A 100 -3.72 15.24 6.11
CA LEU A 100 -3.64 16.40 7.00
C LEU A 100 -2.75 17.52 6.45
N LEU A 101 -1.63 17.17 5.81
CA LEU A 101 -0.68 18.15 5.27
C LEU A 101 -1.11 18.72 3.92
N GLY A 102 -1.92 17.97 3.17
CA GLY A 102 -2.27 18.30 1.79
C GLY A 102 -1.13 17.95 0.80
N PRO A 103 -1.44 17.91 -0.50
CA PRO A 103 -0.54 17.36 -1.52
C PRO A 103 0.80 18.11 -1.57
N TYR A 104 0.77 19.44 -1.60
CA TYR A 104 1.98 20.24 -1.78
C TYR A 104 2.96 20.08 -0.61
N CYS A 105 2.49 20.21 0.64
CA CYS A 105 3.32 20.05 1.83
C CYS A 105 3.82 18.62 1.97
N PHE A 106 2.95 17.62 1.76
CA PHE A 106 3.34 16.21 1.86
C PHE A 106 4.41 15.83 0.83
N TYR A 107 4.22 16.15 -0.46
CA TYR A 107 5.21 15.87 -1.49
C TYR A 107 6.49 16.69 -1.33
N SER A 108 6.40 17.91 -0.75
CA SER A 108 7.58 18.69 -0.39
C SER A 108 8.38 18.00 0.72
N PHE A 109 7.76 17.67 1.85
CA PHE A 109 8.45 17.03 2.98
C PHE A 109 8.96 15.63 2.65
N SER A 110 8.16 14.83 1.97
CA SER A 110 8.57 13.51 1.50
C SER A 110 9.58 13.60 0.34
N GLY A 111 9.60 14.67 -0.45
CA GLY A 111 10.61 14.92 -1.49
C GLY A 111 11.93 15.52 -0.97
N ILE A 112 11.92 16.16 0.20
CA ILE A 112 13.09 16.78 0.86
C ILE A 112 14.07 15.73 1.41
N ALA A 113 13.62 14.50 1.65
CA ALA A 113 14.50 13.37 1.97
C ALA A 113 15.22 12.83 0.72
N GLY A 114 16.05 13.66 0.09
CA GLY A 114 17.21 13.20 -0.69
C GLY A 114 17.11 13.11 -2.22
N THR A 115 16.00 13.49 -2.88
CA THR A 115 15.88 13.25 -4.35
C THR A 115 15.62 14.47 -5.22
N GLY A 116 15.43 15.67 -4.66
CA GLY A 116 15.17 16.87 -5.47
C GLY A 116 13.91 16.78 -6.34
N TYR A 117 13.04 15.81 -6.04
CA TYR A 117 11.86 15.46 -6.83
C TYR A 117 10.95 16.67 -7.07
N LEU A 118 10.59 17.39 -6.01
CA LEU A 118 9.75 18.57 -6.13
C LEU A 118 10.48 19.67 -6.93
N GLY A 119 11.70 20.04 -6.52
CA GLY A 119 12.49 21.11 -7.16
C GLY A 119 12.77 20.89 -8.66
N TYR A 120 12.97 19.64 -9.10
CA TYR A 120 13.15 19.31 -10.51
C TYR A 120 11.80 19.13 -11.23
N ALA A 121 10.76 18.60 -10.58
CA ALA A 121 9.42 18.49 -11.17
C ALA A 121 8.78 19.86 -11.44
N VAL A 122 9.03 20.87 -10.57
CA VAL A 122 8.68 22.27 -10.84
C VAL A 122 9.62 22.97 -11.85
N ALA A 123 10.75 22.36 -12.23
CA ALA A 123 11.69 22.95 -13.19
C ALA A 123 11.61 22.34 -14.60
N PHE A 124 11.23 21.06 -14.73
CA PHE A 124 11.26 20.33 -16.01
C PHE A 124 10.18 19.23 -16.13
N PRO A 125 9.49 19.09 -17.28
CA PRO A 125 9.59 19.89 -18.51
C PRO A 125 8.74 21.17 -18.47
N PHE A 126 7.90 21.33 -17.45
CA PHE A 126 7.14 22.54 -17.22
C PHE A 126 7.88 23.37 -16.15
N PRO A 127 8.30 24.61 -16.45
CA PRO A 127 9.00 25.45 -15.50
C PRO A 127 7.99 26.18 -14.60
N TYR A 128 7.33 25.42 -13.72
CA TYR A 128 6.40 25.92 -12.70
C TYR A 128 6.99 27.07 -11.87
N ALA A 129 8.32 27.09 -11.65
CA ALA A 129 9.01 28.18 -10.98
C ALA A 129 9.09 29.50 -11.78
N LYS A 130 8.96 29.46 -13.12
CA LYS A 130 9.03 30.64 -14.00
C LYS A 130 7.67 31.22 -14.36
N PHE A 131 6.61 30.42 -14.33
CA PHE A 131 5.25 30.86 -14.66
C PHE A 131 4.25 30.53 -13.54
N PRO A 132 4.41 31.14 -12.35
CA PRO A 132 3.52 30.87 -11.20
C PRO A 132 2.04 31.16 -11.50
N SER A 133 1.75 32.04 -12.47
CA SER A 133 0.39 32.32 -12.93
C SER A 133 -0.18 31.33 -13.95
N ALA A 134 0.66 30.59 -14.68
CA ALA A 134 0.24 29.57 -15.66
C ALA A 134 0.25 28.16 -15.07
N CYS A 135 0.87 27.99 -13.91
CA CYS A 135 1.10 26.73 -13.24
C CYS A 135 0.27 26.65 -11.95
N VAL A 136 -1.05 26.74 -12.14
CA VAL A 136 -2.04 26.53 -11.08
C VAL A 136 -2.37 25.05 -11.04
N ASP A 137 -2.51 24.49 -9.83
CA ASP A 137 -2.99 23.12 -9.67
C ASP A 137 -4.33 22.96 -10.44
N PRO A 138 -4.57 21.79 -11.05
CA PRO A 138 -5.85 21.54 -11.70
C PRO A 138 -7.00 21.84 -10.74
N PRO A 139 -8.11 22.43 -11.23
CA PRO A 139 -9.28 22.62 -10.39
C PRO A 139 -9.68 21.27 -9.78
N HIS A 140 -9.93 21.26 -8.47
CA HIS A 140 -10.25 20.07 -7.67
C HIS A 140 -9.10 19.10 -7.36
N TYR A 141 -7.84 19.45 -7.61
CA TYR A 141 -6.70 18.58 -7.27
C TYR A 141 -6.61 18.23 -5.78
N GLU A 142 -6.90 19.19 -4.89
CA GLU A 142 -6.95 18.95 -3.45
C GLU A 142 -8.05 17.96 -3.06
N ALA A 143 -9.25 18.09 -3.64
CA ALA A 143 -10.35 17.17 -3.41
C ALA A 143 -10.02 15.77 -3.92
N TYR A 144 -9.39 15.67 -5.10
CA TYR A 144 -8.91 14.41 -5.65
C TYR A 144 -7.84 13.74 -4.77
N HIS A 145 -6.88 14.52 -4.26
CA HIS A 145 -5.85 14.01 -3.36
C HIS A 145 -6.48 13.50 -2.06
N LEU A 146 -7.41 14.27 -1.48
CA LEU A 146 -8.10 13.89 -0.25
C LEU A 146 -8.94 12.62 -0.43
N THR A 147 -9.65 12.46 -1.54
CA THR A 147 -10.44 11.25 -1.81
C THR A 147 -9.55 10.02 -2.00
N LEU A 148 -8.42 10.17 -2.69
CA LEU A 148 -7.43 9.10 -2.86
C LEU A 148 -6.85 8.67 -1.51
N GLN A 149 -6.49 9.64 -0.67
CA GLN A 149 -5.92 9.37 0.64
C GLN A 149 -6.93 8.76 1.62
N ALA A 150 -8.20 9.20 1.56
CA ALA A 150 -9.29 8.58 2.31
C ALA A 150 -9.53 7.13 1.86
N PHE A 151 -9.41 6.85 0.56
CA PHE A 151 -9.49 5.50 0.03
C PHE A 151 -8.34 4.61 0.54
N ASP A 152 -7.11 5.11 0.56
CA ASP A 152 -5.94 4.40 1.10
C ASP A 152 -6.03 4.15 2.61
N LEU A 153 -6.62 5.07 3.38
CA LEU A 153 -6.97 4.85 4.79
C LEU A 153 -7.94 3.67 4.96
N CYS A 154 -9.00 3.62 4.15
CA CYS A 154 -9.94 2.51 4.18
C CYS A 154 -9.29 1.19 3.76
N LEU A 155 -8.49 1.19 2.70
CA LEU A 155 -7.79 -0.01 2.21
C LEU A 155 -6.80 -0.54 3.25
N SER A 156 -5.95 0.32 3.81
CA SER A 156 -4.96 -0.04 4.83
C SER A 156 -5.62 -0.66 6.07
N PHE A 157 -6.72 -0.06 6.55
CA PHE A 157 -7.50 -0.59 7.66
C PHE A 157 -8.14 -1.94 7.33
N ALA A 158 -8.79 -2.08 6.17
CA ALA A 158 -9.41 -3.32 5.74
C ALA A 158 -8.38 -4.46 5.60
N MET A 159 -7.22 -4.18 4.98
CA MET A 159 -6.12 -5.14 4.86
C MET A 159 -5.58 -5.56 6.23
N PHE A 160 -5.46 -4.62 7.18
CA PHE A 160 -5.05 -4.92 8.55
C PHE A 160 -6.04 -5.88 9.23
N CYS A 161 -7.34 -5.60 9.18
CA CYS A 161 -8.37 -6.44 9.80
C CYS A 161 -8.38 -7.86 9.23
N VAL A 162 -8.26 -8.01 7.91
CA VAL A 162 -8.22 -9.32 7.25
C VAL A 162 -6.95 -10.07 7.63
N SER A 163 -5.79 -9.41 7.59
CA SER A 163 -4.51 -10.01 7.97
C SER A 163 -4.48 -10.44 9.43
N LEU A 164 -5.01 -9.62 10.34
CA LEU A 164 -5.13 -9.94 11.77
C LEU A 164 -6.05 -11.15 11.99
N THR A 165 -7.16 -11.22 11.28
CA THR A 165 -8.08 -12.36 11.37
C THR A 165 -7.40 -13.65 10.94
N VAL A 166 -6.64 -13.61 9.84
CA VAL A 166 -5.85 -14.76 9.36
C VAL A 166 -4.77 -15.12 10.39
N PHE A 167 -4.05 -14.14 10.93
CA PHE A 167 -3.00 -14.35 11.93
C PHE A 167 -3.52 -15.06 13.18
N ILE A 168 -4.63 -14.60 13.76
CA ILE A 168 -5.25 -15.20 14.94
C ILE A 168 -5.63 -16.66 14.65
N LYS A 169 -6.19 -16.92 13.47
CA LYS A 169 -6.62 -18.27 13.08
C LYS A 169 -5.45 -19.22 12.83
N LEU A 170 -4.39 -18.75 12.16
CA LEU A 170 -3.18 -19.54 11.95
C LEU A 170 -2.48 -19.83 13.29
N SER A 171 -2.41 -18.84 14.18
CA SER A 171 -1.83 -18.98 15.52
C SER A 171 -2.61 -19.97 16.38
N ALA A 172 -3.94 -19.89 16.37
CA ALA A 172 -4.80 -20.84 17.08
C ALA A 172 -4.63 -22.27 16.55
N GLY A 173 -4.50 -22.45 15.23
CA GLY A 173 -4.21 -23.75 14.61
C GLY A 173 -2.85 -24.32 15.03
N LEU A 174 -1.83 -23.46 15.16
CA LEU A 174 -0.50 -23.87 15.65
C LEU A 174 -0.55 -24.36 17.09
N ILE A 175 -1.21 -23.60 17.98
CA ILE A 175 -1.33 -23.93 19.41
C ILE A 175 -2.09 -25.26 19.60
N TRP A 176 -3.18 -25.45 18.85
CA TRP A 176 -3.97 -26.68 18.91
C TRP A 176 -3.19 -27.91 18.47
N ASN A 177 -2.47 -27.84 17.35
CA ASN A 177 -1.65 -28.96 16.88
C ASN A 177 -0.47 -29.27 17.81
N ARG A 178 0.06 -28.27 18.51
CA ARG A 178 1.13 -28.45 19.51
C ARG A 178 0.64 -29.09 20.81
N HIS A 179 -0.68 -29.11 21.05
CA HIS A 179 -1.30 -29.71 22.23
C HIS A 179 -1.64 -31.21 22.04
N ILE A 180 -1.60 -31.70 20.80
CA ILE A 180 -1.94 -33.08 20.39
C ILE A 180 -0.67 -33.94 20.15
N HIS A 181 0.51 -33.35 20.32
CA HIS A 181 1.82 -34.01 20.30
C HIS A 181 2.56 -33.74 21.60
#